data_AF-A0A6N6RYE5-F1
#
_entry.id   AF-A0A6N6RYE5-F1
#
_cell.length_a   1.000
_cell.length_b   1.000
_cell.length_c   1.000
_cell.angle_alpha   90.00
_cell.angle_beta   90.00
_cell.angle_gamma   90.00
#
_symmetry.space_group_name_H-M   'P 1'
#
loop_
_entity.id
_entity.type
_entity.pdbx_description
1 polymer ?
#
loop_
_entity_poly.entity_id
_entity_poly.type
_entity_poly.pdbx_seq_one_letter_code
_entity_poly.pdbx_strand_id
1 'polypeptide(L)'
;MRVERKGIPISSGIALGKVVLLDRSKMIVERVQVEEHLIGAEKERFLQAVKRSKEQLLSIRDKLEPLEAGDHLQILNLNIMMLEDELLTDEVLRFIESERVNAEWAVNHILSIKSEAFRKVEDQYMKERLADIYYMGQRILRNLHGVVEEMPDLKHDSIL
;
A
#
# COMPACT_ATOMS: atom_id res chain seq x y z
N MET A 1 -18.75 -29.61 -8.69
CA MET A 1 -18.49 -29.85 -7.25
C MET A 1 -19.01 -28.66 -6.46
N ARG A 2 -19.94 -28.86 -5.52
CA ARG A 2 -20.50 -27.77 -4.68
C ARG A 2 -19.66 -27.66 -3.41
N VAL A 3 -19.26 -26.45 -3.03
CA VAL A 3 -18.45 -26.18 -1.84
C VAL A 3 -19.27 -25.32 -0.88
N GLU A 4 -19.34 -25.73 0.39
CA GLU A 4 -19.94 -24.95 1.47
C GLU A 4 -18.84 -24.54 2.46
N ARG A 5 -18.91 -23.29 2.94
CA ARG A 5 -17.96 -22.69 3.87
C ARG A 5 -18.72 -21.89 4.92
N LYS A 6 -18.25 -21.93 6.17
CA LYS A 6 -18.78 -21.13 7.29
C LYS A 6 -17.78 -20.02 7.62
N GLY A 7 -18.28 -18.83 7.91
CA GLY A 7 -17.48 -17.65 8.28
C GLY A 7 -18.14 -16.85 9.40
N ILE A 8 -17.57 -15.68 9.71
CA ILE A 8 -18.11 -14.75 10.70
C ILE A 8 -19.06 -13.78 9.96
N PRO A 9 -20.35 -13.66 10.35
CA PRO A 9 -21.28 -12.75 9.68
C PRO A 9 -20.96 -11.29 10.03
N ILE A 10 -20.73 -10.45 9.00
CA ILE A 10 -20.45 -9.01 9.15
C ILE A 10 -21.67 -8.16 8.78
N SER A 11 -22.49 -8.61 7.83
CA SER A 11 -23.73 -7.94 7.39
C SER A 11 -24.82 -8.97 7.10
N SER A 12 -26.08 -8.62 7.30
CA SER A 12 -27.23 -9.49 7.05
C SER A 12 -27.67 -9.46 5.58
N GLY A 13 -28.11 -10.61 5.06
CA GLY A 13 -28.64 -10.72 3.70
C GLY A 13 -28.17 -11.97 2.96
N ILE A 14 -28.69 -12.18 1.75
CA ILE A 14 -28.30 -13.24 0.83
C ILE A 14 -27.88 -12.57 -0.48
N ALA A 15 -26.66 -12.84 -0.94
CA ALA A 15 -26.14 -12.35 -2.22
C ALA A 15 -25.85 -13.53 -3.16
N LEU A 16 -26.12 -13.33 -4.45
CA LEU A 16 -25.82 -14.30 -5.51
C LEU A 16 -25.10 -13.55 -6.64
N GLY A 17 -23.95 -14.07 -7.09
CA GLY A 17 -23.14 -13.39 -8.09
C GLY A 17 -21.91 -14.20 -8.49
N LYS A 18 -21.19 -13.70 -9.49
CA LYS A 18 -19.93 -14.27 -9.97
C LYS A 18 -18.81 -13.86 -9.03
N VAL A 19 -17.97 -14.84 -8.65
CA VAL A 19 -16.79 -14.57 -7.82
C VAL A 19 -15.75 -13.81 -8.65
N VAL A 20 -15.31 -12.68 -8.12
CA VAL A 20 -14.18 -11.89 -8.65
C VAL A 20 -13.05 -12.00 -7.65
N LEU A 21 -12.00 -12.72 -8.02
CA LEU A 21 -10.84 -12.88 -7.16
C LEU A 21 -10.00 -11.60 -7.21
N LEU A 22 -9.94 -10.87 -6.10
CA LEU A 22 -9.00 -9.77 -5.94
C LEU A 22 -7.61 -10.34 -5.67
N ASP A 23 -6.71 -10.22 -6.65
CA ASP A 23 -5.29 -10.55 -6.43
C ASP A 23 -4.64 -9.48 -5.54
N ARG A 24 -4.49 -9.82 -4.26
CA ARG A 24 -3.74 -9.06 -3.27
C ARG A 24 -2.44 -9.78 -2.88
N SER A 25 -1.91 -10.64 -3.76
CA SER A 25 -0.65 -11.33 -3.50
C SER A 25 0.44 -10.32 -3.12
N LYS A 26 1.26 -10.71 -2.14
CA LYS A 26 2.43 -9.92 -1.77
C LYS A 26 3.35 -9.86 -2.98
N MET A 27 3.70 -8.65 -3.38
CA MET A 27 4.68 -8.42 -4.41
C MET A 27 6.01 -9.04 -3.98
N ILE A 28 6.50 -10.01 -4.76
CA ILE A 28 7.82 -10.58 -4.53
C ILE A 28 8.83 -9.55 -5.01
N VAL A 29 9.69 -9.12 -4.09
CA VAL A 29 10.72 -8.13 -4.37
C VAL A 29 12.06 -8.82 -4.35
N GLU A 30 12.73 -8.85 -5.51
CA GLU A 30 14.10 -9.34 -5.60
C GLU A 30 15.09 -8.23 -5.23
N ARG A 31 16.16 -8.62 -4.53
CA ARG A 31 17.28 -7.72 -4.22
C ARG A 31 18.20 -7.66 -5.43
N VAL A 32 18.32 -6.48 -6.02
CA VAL A 32 19.23 -6.21 -7.14
C VAL A 32 20.28 -5.19 -6.70
N GLN A 33 21.54 -5.47 -7.02
CA GLN A 33 22.64 -4.53 -6.83
C GLN A 33 22.55 -3.43 -7.90
N VAL A 34 22.56 -2.18 -7.48
CA VAL A 34 22.54 -1.00 -8.35
C VAL A 34 23.97 -0.46 -8.47
N GLU A 35 24.39 -0.16 -9.69
CA GLU A 35 25.70 0.46 -9.92
C GLU A 35 25.73 1.90 -9.39
N GLU A 36 26.88 2.36 -8.91
CA GLU A 36 27.03 3.69 -8.28
C GLU A 36 26.45 4.82 -9.14
N HIS A 37 26.71 4.78 -10.45
CA HIS A 37 26.26 5.80 -11.39
C HIS A 37 24.74 5.79 -11.64
N LEU A 38 24.04 4.71 -11.26
CA LEU A 38 22.59 4.55 -11.39
C LEU A 38 21.83 4.85 -10.09
N ILE A 39 22.52 5.03 -8.96
CA ILE A 39 21.88 5.32 -7.66
C ILE A 39 20.98 6.55 -7.75
N GLY A 40 21.41 7.61 -8.42
CA GLY A 40 20.60 8.82 -8.60
C GLY A 40 19.31 8.56 -9.38
N ALA A 41 19.38 7.75 -10.43
CA ALA A 41 18.20 7.36 -11.21
C ALA A 41 17.23 6.49 -10.37
N GLU A 42 17.78 5.62 -9.52
CA GLU A 42 16.97 4.75 -8.66
C GLU A 42 16.25 5.52 -7.55
N LYS A 43 16.92 6.52 -6.95
CA LYS A 43 16.30 7.46 -6.00
C LYS A 43 15.16 8.24 -6.66
N GLU A 44 15.38 8.74 -7.88
CA GLU A 44 14.34 9.46 -8.63
C GLU A 44 13.14 8.54 -8.93
N ARG A 45 13.39 7.29 -9.32
CA ARG A 45 12.34 6.29 -9.56
C ARG A 45 11.48 6.07 -8.32
N PHE A 46 12.10 5.98 -7.15
CA PHE A 46 11.40 5.91 -5.86
C PHE A 46 10.56 7.16 -5.59
N LEU A 47 11.13 8.35 -5.73
CA LEU A 47 10.42 9.62 -5.51
C LEU A 47 9.20 9.78 -6.42
N GLN A 48 9.32 9.38 -7.68
CA GLN A 48 8.19 9.36 -8.61
C GLN A 48 7.08 8.39 -8.18
N ALA A 49 7.45 7.22 -7.63
CA ALA A 49 6.46 6.27 -7.10
C ALA A 49 5.76 6.80 -5.84
N VAL A 50 6.47 7.49 -4.95
CA VAL A 50 5.87 8.19 -3.80
C VAL A 50 4.89 9.27 -4.27
N LYS A 51 5.32 10.11 -5.23
CA LYS A 51 4.47 11.16 -5.80
C LYS A 51 3.18 10.60 -6.41
N ARG A 52 3.27 9.56 -7.24
CA ARG A 52 2.10 8.88 -7.83
C ARG A 52 1.18 8.30 -6.75
N SER A 53 1.75 7.71 -5.70
CA SER A 53 0.99 7.17 -4.57
C SER A 53 0.16 8.26 -3.89
N LYS A 54 0.76 9.43 -3.66
CA LYS A 54 0.08 10.60 -3.10
C LYS A 54 -1.04 11.11 -4.01
N GLU A 55 -0.78 11.28 -5.29
CA GLU A 55 -1.77 11.74 -6.28
C GLU A 55 -2.99 10.82 -6.34
N GLN A 56 -2.78 9.50 -6.26
CA GLN A 56 -3.87 8.53 -6.22
C GLN A 56 -4.72 8.66 -4.94
N LEU A 57 -4.10 8.84 -3.76
CA LEU A 57 -4.82 9.03 -2.51
C LEU A 57 -5.62 10.34 -2.50
N LEU A 58 -5.04 11.43 -3.03
CA LEU A 58 -5.75 12.70 -3.21
C LEU A 58 -6.96 12.53 -4.13
N SER A 59 -6.82 11.82 -5.25
CA SER A 59 -7.95 11.55 -6.14
C SER A 59 -9.07 10.73 -5.48
N ILE A 60 -8.72 9.78 -4.59
CA ILE A 60 -9.71 9.03 -3.82
C ILE A 60 -10.40 9.94 -2.80
N ARG A 61 -9.64 10.77 -2.09
CA ARG A 61 -10.19 11.76 -1.15
C ARG A 61 -11.20 12.68 -1.83
N ASP A 62 -10.85 13.27 -2.96
CA ASP A 62 -11.69 14.21 -3.69
C ASP A 62 -13.01 13.57 -4.19
N LYS A 63 -13.00 12.25 -4.44
CA LYS A 63 -14.21 11.49 -4.79
C LYS A 63 -15.11 11.17 -3.60
N LEU A 64 -14.54 11.08 -2.39
CA LEU A 64 -15.25 10.74 -1.17
C LEU A 64 -15.77 11.97 -0.42
N GLU A 65 -15.15 13.13 -0.62
CA GLU A 65 -15.55 14.40 0.01
C GLU A 65 -17.04 14.73 -0.18
N PRO A 66 -17.64 14.57 -1.38
CA PRO A 66 -19.06 14.85 -1.59
C PRO A 66 -20.03 13.82 -0.96
N LEU A 67 -19.52 12.68 -0.49
CA LEU A 67 -20.34 11.57 0.01
C LEU A 67 -20.55 11.62 1.54
N GLU A 68 -20.12 12.71 2.20
CA GLU A 68 -20.16 12.88 3.67
C GLU A 68 -19.54 11.69 4.44
N ALA A 69 -18.52 11.06 3.83
CA ALA A 69 -17.85 9.87 4.37
C ALA A 69 -16.84 10.22 5.48
N GLY A 70 -17.29 10.95 6.50
CA GLY A 70 -16.47 11.64 7.52
C GLY A 70 -15.31 10.80 8.09
N ASP A 71 -15.60 9.62 8.63
CA ASP A 71 -14.58 8.75 9.23
C ASP A 71 -13.58 8.20 8.20
N HIS A 72 -14.04 7.90 6.99
CA HIS A 72 -13.18 7.39 5.91
C HIS A 72 -12.24 8.48 5.37
N LEU A 73 -12.71 9.74 5.32
CA LEU A 73 -11.89 10.88 4.94
C LEU A 73 -10.77 11.14 5.96
N GLN A 74 -11.04 10.96 7.26
CA GLN A 74 -10.02 11.12 8.30
C GLN A 74 -8.89 10.10 8.15
N ILE A 75 -9.23 8.83 7.90
CA ILE A 75 -8.23 7.76 7.66
C ILE A 75 -7.39 8.09 6.41
N LEU A 76 -8.02 8.56 5.33
CA LEU A 76 -7.29 8.95 4.11
C LEU A 76 -6.37 10.16 4.34
N ASN A 77 -6.84 11.17 5.05
CA ASN A 77 -6.03 12.35 5.36
C ASN A 77 -4.81 11.99 6.22
N LEU A 78 -4.97 11.11 7.21
CA LEU A 78 -3.85 10.58 7.99
C LEU A 78 -2.83 9.88 7.09
N ASN A 79 -3.29 9.02 6.18
CA ASN A 79 -2.41 8.33 5.23
C ASN A 79 -1.66 9.31 4.30
N ILE A 80 -2.32 10.36 3.83
CA ILE A 80 -1.68 11.41 3.01
C ILE A 80 -0.61 12.14 3.83
N MET A 81 -0.93 12.55 5.06
CA MET A 81 0.02 13.21 5.96
C MET A 81 1.24 12.33 6.26
N MET A 82 1.05 11.02 6.41
CA MET A 82 2.16 10.09 6.62
C MET A 82 3.06 9.90 5.40
N LEU A 83 2.53 10.05 4.17
CA LEU A 83 3.36 10.10 2.96
C LEU A 83 4.10 11.43 2.80
N GLU A 84 3.55 12.51 3.35
CA GLU A 84 4.20 13.82 3.41
C GLU A 84 5.28 13.91 4.48
N ASP A 85 5.21 13.06 5.51
CA ASP A 85 6.27 12.91 6.51
C ASP A 85 7.52 12.30 5.85
N GLU A 86 8.54 13.14 5.71
CA GLU A 86 9.79 12.83 4.99
C GLU A 86 10.59 11.70 5.64
N LEU A 87 10.30 11.31 6.89
CA LEU A 87 11.08 10.31 7.63
C LEU A 87 11.17 8.95 6.93
N LEU A 88 10.06 8.41 6.42
CA LEU A 88 10.07 7.13 5.72
C LEU A 88 10.79 7.24 4.37
N THR A 89 10.53 8.32 3.65
CA THR A 89 11.13 8.61 2.35
C THR A 89 12.65 8.73 2.46
N ASP A 90 13.13 9.48 3.44
CA ASP A 90 14.55 9.67 3.73
C ASP A 90 15.25 8.38 4.14
N GLU A 91 14.61 7.55 4.98
CA GLU A 91 15.15 6.25 5.35
C GLU A 91 15.32 5.34 4.13
N VAL A 92 14.34 5.32 3.23
CA VAL A 92 14.43 4.53 1.98
C VAL A 92 15.51 5.09 1.06
N LEU A 93 15.58 6.42 0.86
CA LEU A 93 16.59 7.06 0.02
C LEU A 93 18.02 6.79 0.53
N ARG A 94 18.23 6.88 1.84
CA ARG A 94 19.52 6.54 2.47
C ARG A 94 19.87 5.08 2.25
N PHE A 95 18.90 4.18 2.40
CA PHE A 95 19.14 2.75 2.22
C PHE A 95 19.49 2.37 0.78
N ILE A 96 18.83 2.99 -0.22
CA ILE A 96 19.18 2.83 -1.64
C ILE A 96 20.65 3.21 -1.88
N GLU A 97 21.10 4.32 -1.29
CA GLU A 97 22.47 4.81 -1.45
C GLU A 97 23.51 3.98 -0.71
N SER A 98 23.27 3.69 0.57
CA SER A 98 24.25 3.01 1.41
C SER A 98 24.44 1.55 1.01
N GLU A 99 23.35 0.85 0.69
CA GLU A 99 23.37 -0.57 0.34
C GLU A 99 23.46 -0.80 -1.17
N ARG A 100 23.32 0.26 -1.98
CA ARG A 100 23.33 0.20 -3.45
C ARG A 100 22.34 -0.84 -3.98
N VAL A 101 21.09 -0.73 -3.54
CA VAL A 101 20.00 -1.67 -3.87
C VAL A 101 18.89 -0.98 -4.62
N ASN A 102 18.07 -1.77 -5.32
CA ASN A 102 16.87 -1.28 -5.96
C ASN A 102 15.82 -0.75 -4.96
N ALA A 103 15.01 0.19 -5.43
CA ALA A 103 13.99 0.92 -4.67
C ALA A 103 12.93 -0.01 -4.06
N GLU A 104 12.50 -1.04 -4.78
CA GLU A 104 11.52 -1.99 -4.25
C GLU A 104 12.09 -2.70 -3.01
N TRP A 105 13.34 -3.14 -3.11
CA TRP A 105 13.99 -3.85 -2.01
C TRP A 105 14.16 -2.94 -0.81
N ALA A 106 14.59 -1.69 -1.04
CA ALA A 106 14.71 -0.69 0.00
C ALA A 106 13.37 -0.43 0.73
N VAL A 107 12.30 -0.21 -0.03
CA VAL A 107 10.95 -0.01 0.53
C VAL A 107 10.52 -1.22 1.36
N ASN A 108 10.62 -2.43 0.81
CA ASN A 108 10.22 -3.65 1.51
C ASN A 108 11.05 -3.87 2.79
N HIS A 109 12.35 -3.62 2.73
CA HIS A 109 13.24 -3.77 3.87
C HIS A 109 12.88 -2.81 5.02
N ILE A 110 12.73 -1.51 4.72
CA ILE A 110 12.37 -0.50 5.73
C ILE A 110 10.98 -0.81 6.33
N LEU A 111 10.00 -1.18 5.50
CA LEU A 111 8.68 -1.59 5.99
C LEU A 111 8.76 -2.81 6.91
N SER A 112 9.61 -3.79 6.61
CA SER A 112 9.81 -4.97 7.45
C SER A 112 10.39 -4.61 8.81
N ILE A 113 11.40 -3.72 8.85
CA ILE A 113 12.01 -3.23 10.10
C ILE A 113 10.96 -2.52 10.96
N LYS A 114 10.21 -1.57 10.37
CA LYS A 114 9.14 -0.85 11.09
C LYS A 114 8.09 -1.85 11.58
N SER A 115 7.69 -2.80 10.74
CA SER A 115 6.71 -3.84 11.09
C SER A 115 7.13 -4.72 12.26
N GLU A 116 8.42 -5.00 12.39
CA GLU A 116 8.94 -5.74 13.54
C GLU A 116 9.00 -4.88 14.80
N ALA A 117 9.42 -3.62 14.69
CA ALA A 117 9.49 -2.69 15.82
C ALA A 117 8.10 -2.47 16.45
N PHE A 118 7.07 -2.27 15.63
CA PHE A 118 5.69 -2.04 16.09
C PHE A 118 5.00 -3.31 16.60
N ARG A 119 5.38 -4.51 16.12
CA ARG A 119 4.84 -5.78 16.67
C ARG A 119 5.17 -5.99 18.14
N LYS A 120 6.22 -5.34 18.65
CA LYS A 120 6.61 -5.38 20.07
C LYS A 120 5.79 -4.44 20.95
N VAL A 121 4.89 -3.66 20.37
CA VAL A 121 4.02 -2.70 21.08
C VAL A 121 2.60 -3.26 21.15
N GLU A 122 2.05 -3.44 22.35
CA GLU A 122 0.73 -4.06 22.55
C GLU A 122 -0.46 -3.08 22.39
N ASP A 123 -0.20 -1.81 22.09
CA ASP A 123 -1.21 -0.76 21.92
C ASP A 123 -2.02 -0.91 20.62
N GLN A 124 -3.35 -0.87 20.72
CA GLN A 124 -4.28 -0.98 19.59
C GLN A 124 -4.12 0.16 18.59
N TYR A 125 -3.87 1.39 19.04
CA TYR A 125 -3.62 2.52 18.16
C TYR A 125 -2.37 2.30 17.29
N MET A 126 -1.33 1.70 17.87
CA MET A 126 -0.09 1.37 17.13
C MET A 126 -0.29 0.23 16.12
N LYS A 127 -1.21 -0.70 16.37
CA LYS A 127 -1.56 -1.77 15.42
C LYS A 127 -2.30 -1.21 14.20
N GLU A 128 -3.20 -0.26 14.38
CA GLU A 128 -3.89 0.41 13.28
C GLU A 128 -2.90 1.21 12.42
N ARG A 129 -2.01 1.97 13.07
CA ARG A 129 -0.94 2.73 12.40
C ARG A 129 0.04 1.82 11.62
N LEU A 130 0.30 0.61 12.11
CA LEU A 130 1.11 -0.37 11.40
C LEU A 130 0.47 -0.78 10.08
N ALA A 131 -0.83 -1.07 10.11
CA ALA A 131 -1.57 -1.49 8.93
C ALA A 131 -1.54 -0.40 7.86
N ASP A 132 -1.72 0.85 8.25
CA ASP A 132 -1.63 2.01 7.35
C ASP A 132 -0.25 2.12 6.69
N ILE A 133 0.84 2.03 7.48
CA ILE A 133 2.23 2.03 6.95
C ILE A 133 2.44 0.90 5.94
N TYR A 134 1.92 -0.29 6.24
CA TYR A 134 2.01 -1.42 5.32
C TYR A 134 1.25 -1.17 4.02
N TYR A 135 0.02 -0.63 4.09
CA TYR A 135 -0.77 -0.31 2.91
C TYR A 135 -0.12 0.75 2.04
N MET A 136 0.43 1.82 2.63
CA MET A 136 1.19 2.84 1.91
C MET A 136 2.41 2.22 1.21
N GLY A 137 3.14 1.38 1.92
CA GLY A 137 4.28 0.65 1.38
C GLY A 137 3.93 -0.22 0.17
N GLN A 138 2.84 -0.98 0.26
CA GLN A 138 2.33 -1.77 -0.87
C GLN A 138 1.92 -0.89 -2.07
N ARG A 139 1.31 0.27 -1.81
CA ARG A 139 0.95 1.23 -2.87
C ARG A 139 2.19 1.79 -3.58
N ILE A 140 3.24 2.14 -2.84
CA ILE A 140 4.52 2.58 -3.42
C ILE A 140 5.14 1.46 -4.27
N LEU A 141 5.18 0.23 -3.75
CA LEU A 141 5.72 -0.94 -4.48
C LEU A 141 4.97 -1.20 -5.79
N ARG A 142 3.65 -1.04 -5.81
CA ARG A 142 2.83 -1.14 -7.04
C ARG A 142 3.20 -0.08 -8.06
N ASN A 143 3.36 1.16 -7.62
CA ASN A 143 3.76 2.27 -8.49
C ASN A 143 5.20 2.11 -9.02
N LEU A 144 6.10 1.45 -8.27
CA LEU A 144 7.46 1.09 -8.72
C LEU A 144 7.46 0.03 -9.82
N HIS A 145 6.58 -0.97 -9.74
CA HIS A 145 6.45 -2.01 -10.77
C HIS A 145 5.65 -1.57 -11.99
N GLY A 146 5.10 -0.36 -12.00
CA GLY A 146 4.21 0.10 -13.06
C GLY A 146 2.85 -0.62 -13.08
N VAL A 147 2.49 -1.30 -11.99
CA VAL A 147 1.18 -1.94 -11.85
C VAL A 147 0.17 -0.86 -11.52
N VAL A 148 -0.66 -0.51 -12.51
CA VAL A 148 -1.82 0.34 -12.29
C VAL A 148 -2.86 -0.50 -11.52
N GLU A 149 -3.41 0.05 -10.43
CA GLU A 149 -4.62 -0.52 -9.81
C GLU A 149 -5.78 -0.39 -10.80
N GLU A 150 -5.95 -1.38 -11.66
CA GLU A 150 -7.23 -1.61 -12.29
C GLU A 150 -8.11 -2.28 -11.24
N MET A 151 -9.07 -1.51 -10.69
CA MET A 151 -10.23 -2.18 -10.13
C MET A 151 -10.85 -3.00 -11.26
N PRO A 152 -11.02 -4.32 -11.09
CA PRO A 152 -11.68 -5.11 -12.11
C PRO A 152 -13.03 -4.47 -12.39
N ASP A 153 -13.41 -4.35 -13.66
CA ASP A 153 -14.72 -3.84 -14.04
C ASP A 153 -15.81 -4.73 -13.40
N LEU A 154 -16.37 -4.24 -12.29
CA LEU A 154 -17.33 -4.98 -11.50
C LEU A 154 -18.69 -4.86 -12.19
N LYS A 155 -19.06 -5.92 -12.90
CA LYS A 155 -20.43 -6.08 -13.40
C LYS A 155 -21.40 -6.15 -12.22
N HIS A 156 -22.65 -5.74 -12.44
CA HIS A 156 -23.70 -5.62 -11.42
C HIS A 156 -23.90 -6.86 -10.52
N ASP A 157 -23.50 -8.06 -10.96
CA ASP A 157 -23.70 -9.32 -10.22
C ASP A 157 -22.38 -9.94 -9.73
N SER A 158 -21.49 -9.15 -9.12
CA SER A 158 -20.17 -9.61 -8.67
C SER A 158 -20.10 -9.79 -7.15
N ILE A 159 -19.40 -10.84 -6.70
CA ILE A 159 -19.05 -11.11 -5.30
C ILE A 159 -17.52 -11.13 -5.20
N LEU A 160 -16.96 -10.37 -4.25
CA LEU A 160 -15.51 -10.30 -3.97
C LEU A 160 -15.07 -11.39 -2.98
#